data_AF-A0A7C9KZK4-F1
#
_entry.id   AF-A0A7C9KZK4-F1
#
_cell.length_a   1.000
_cell.length_b   1.000
_cell.length_c   1.000
_cell.angle_alpha   90.00
_cell.angle_beta   90.00
_cell.angle_gamma   90.00
#
_symmetry.space_group_name_H-M   'P 1'
#
loop_
_entity.id
_entity.type
_entity.pdbx_description
1 polymer ?
#
loop_
_entity_poly.entity_id
_entity_poly.type
_entity_poly.pdbx_seq_one_letter_code
_entity_poly.pdbx_strand_id
1 'polypeptide(L)'
;MGRAFVLAVGLALALVNPAVNPSAHAQGVEQGLSGACAMTAGTQAIDAMNASQLRDLDARMRASDESCLDQVNFLEQRVLVSLKLGDLTSALVWAEKRVMLDPDSPSALMDYAWVARLSDQGELARGILVQLVDRPDLPPSLRDQVVTWLDKPSGAGLRLLAGRTVFGLMAGFETNLNNGPTSADIALTFPTGDYIFELDRSELARSGGVLSAYGQWTGQLARGLTPVGDLRVSAQARAPLVGGNAFATQVAEVNLGVYPGALGADHEDIPQRLWAQVSQYGYGGTSLMSALSAGSTWNIRHSRELGVLLSCASQPGLWVEARRYNEKKSSDGNIVGANYIFGCAAGDYRYQAEVFAAKDMASQIRLGGDTTRLGLGLSVQSGGATGQGSGGKVGAAHAWVAYGRLERARDDQGYSDLLDFGSPRQVNTIMLGGQISGPIDSDAKRRWVVRAEKRLQKSNIDIFDNESTTIGLGLEFWLD
;
A
#
# COMPACT_ATOMS: atom_id res chain seq x y z
N MET A 1 -15.95 -5.74 -29.28
CA MET A 1 -15.32 -5.68 -27.93
C MET A 1 -14.44 -4.43 -27.87
N GLY A 2 -14.49 -3.66 -26.79
CA GLY A 2 -14.05 -2.25 -26.79
C GLY A 2 -12.56 -2.03 -26.53
N ARG A 3 -11.97 -1.02 -27.20
CA ARG A 3 -10.55 -0.61 -27.05
C ARG A 3 -10.15 -0.27 -25.60
N ALA A 4 -11.08 0.18 -24.77
CA ALA A 4 -10.82 0.51 -23.36
C ALA A 4 -10.29 -0.68 -22.54
N PHE A 5 -10.79 -1.90 -22.78
CA PHE A 5 -10.37 -3.09 -22.04
C PHE A 5 -8.91 -3.50 -22.36
N VAL A 6 -8.47 -3.26 -23.60
CA VAL A 6 -7.09 -3.54 -24.03
C VAL A 6 -6.09 -2.56 -23.40
N LEU A 7 -6.48 -1.29 -23.26
CA LEU A 7 -5.64 -0.24 -22.67
C LEU A 7 -5.39 -0.45 -21.17
N ALA A 8 -6.37 -0.92 -20.41
CA ALA A 8 -6.22 -1.19 -18.97
C ALA A 8 -5.26 -2.36 -18.68
N VAL A 9 -5.28 -3.42 -19.50
CA VAL A 9 -4.41 -4.60 -19.34
C VAL A 9 -2.98 -4.33 -19.81
N GLY A 10 -2.81 -3.53 -20.87
CA GLY A 10 -1.49 -3.29 -21.48
C GLY A 10 -0.46 -2.56 -20.59
N LEU A 11 -0.91 -1.83 -19.56
CA LEU A 11 -0.01 -1.03 -18.71
C LEU A 11 0.73 -1.85 -17.62
N ALA A 12 0.27 -3.08 -17.33
CA ALA A 12 0.73 -3.86 -16.18
C ALA A 12 1.98 -4.74 -16.42
N LEU A 13 2.53 -4.75 -17.65
CA LEU A 13 3.43 -5.80 -18.14
C LEU A 13 4.91 -5.37 -18.36
N ALA A 14 5.29 -4.17 -17.94
CA ALA A 14 6.49 -3.49 -18.47
C ALA A 14 7.76 -3.48 -17.59
N LEU A 15 7.75 -3.97 -16.34
CA LEU A 15 8.85 -3.74 -15.37
C LEU A 15 9.16 -4.93 -14.43
N VAL A 16 10.13 -5.78 -14.79
CA VAL A 16 10.79 -6.77 -13.89
C VAL A 16 12.26 -6.99 -14.28
N ASN A 17 13.19 -6.94 -13.31
CA ASN A 17 14.48 -7.67 -13.34
C ASN A 17 15.21 -7.66 -11.96
N PRO A 18 15.59 -8.81 -11.35
CA PRO A 18 16.30 -8.92 -10.05
C PRO A 18 17.82 -9.29 -10.20
N ALA A 19 18.69 -9.52 -9.19
CA ALA A 19 18.61 -9.47 -7.70
C ALA A 19 19.78 -8.61 -7.09
N VAL A 20 20.72 -8.97 -6.17
CA VAL A 20 21.17 -10.19 -5.43
C VAL A 20 21.77 -9.76 -4.05
N ASN A 21 21.80 -10.67 -3.05
CA ASN A 21 22.38 -10.48 -1.69
C ASN A 21 23.93 -10.41 -1.63
N PRO A 22 24.52 -9.76 -0.59
CA PRO A 22 25.93 -9.89 -0.19
C PRO A 22 26.12 -10.60 1.18
N SER A 23 27.27 -11.26 1.40
CA SER A 23 27.80 -11.67 2.73
C SER A 23 29.24 -12.18 2.63
N ALA A 24 30.26 -11.36 2.93
CA ALA A 24 31.66 -11.80 3.10
C ALA A 24 32.53 -10.70 3.76
N HIS A 25 32.68 -10.70 5.08
CA HIS A 25 33.72 -9.92 5.77
C HIS A 25 34.97 -10.78 5.99
N ALA A 26 36.15 -10.22 5.70
CA ALA A 26 37.43 -10.90 5.83
C ALA A 26 38.02 -10.72 7.23
N GLN A 27 38.79 -11.71 7.70
CA GLN A 27 39.49 -11.65 8.98
C GLN A 27 40.85 -10.94 8.81
N GLY A 28 41.01 -9.79 9.46
CA GLY A 28 42.29 -9.08 9.59
C GLY A 28 43.16 -9.63 10.73
N VAL A 29 44.48 -9.41 10.64
CA VAL A 29 45.47 -9.96 11.58
C VAL A 29 45.66 -9.04 12.78
N GLU A 30 45.61 -9.60 14.00
CA GLU A 30 45.97 -8.86 15.22
C GLU A 30 47.48 -8.61 15.30
N GLN A 31 47.88 -7.35 15.50
CA GLN A 31 49.23 -6.99 15.96
C GLN A 31 49.18 -5.92 17.07
N GLY A 32 49.77 -6.24 18.22
CA GLY A 32 50.42 -5.29 19.12
C GLY A 32 49.59 -4.12 19.67
N LEU A 33 48.60 -4.38 20.52
CA LEU A 33 47.97 -3.32 21.35
C LEU A 33 48.62 -3.23 22.74
N SER A 34 49.16 -2.05 23.09
CA SER A 34 49.61 -1.72 24.44
C SER A 34 49.22 -0.30 24.83
N GLY A 35 48.27 -0.14 25.77
CA GLY A 35 47.83 1.16 26.27
C GLY A 35 46.35 1.17 26.64
N ALA A 36 45.90 2.21 27.34
CA ALA A 36 44.53 2.33 27.86
C ALA A 36 43.43 2.37 26.78
N CYS A 37 43.80 2.67 25.53
CA CYS A 37 42.90 2.70 24.38
C CYS A 37 42.62 1.31 23.77
N ALA A 38 43.28 0.26 24.26
CA ALA A 38 43.08 -1.11 23.83
C ALA A 38 41.78 -1.71 24.42
N MET A 39 40.63 -1.19 24.00
CA MET A 39 39.32 -1.77 24.31
C MET A 39 39.25 -3.17 23.65
N THR A 40 39.30 -4.23 24.46
CA THR A 40 39.64 -5.61 24.05
C THR A 40 38.57 -6.35 23.22
N ALA A 41 37.57 -5.65 22.69
CA ALA A 41 36.58 -6.20 21.78
C ALA A 41 37.10 -6.13 20.33
N GLY A 42 37.74 -7.21 19.85
CA GLY A 42 38.00 -7.39 18.42
C GLY A 42 36.69 -7.35 17.61
N THR A 43 36.75 -7.07 16.31
CA THR A 43 35.57 -6.89 15.45
C THR A 43 34.55 -8.03 15.56
N GLN A 44 35.02 -9.28 15.56
CA GLN A 44 34.19 -10.49 15.75
C GLN A 44 33.45 -10.52 17.10
N ALA A 45 34.02 -9.93 18.16
CA ALA A 45 33.37 -9.83 19.46
C ALA A 45 32.28 -8.75 19.46
N ILE A 46 32.50 -7.62 18.75
CA ILE A 46 31.49 -6.56 18.57
C ILE A 46 30.33 -7.06 17.70
N ASP A 47 30.61 -7.86 16.67
CA ASP A 47 29.59 -8.49 15.80
C ASP A 47 28.59 -9.36 16.57
N ALA A 48 29.03 -9.98 17.67
CA ALA A 48 28.23 -10.86 18.51
C ALA A 48 27.46 -10.13 19.65
N MET A 49 27.63 -8.81 19.81
CA MET A 49 26.99 -8.06 20.90
C MET A 49 25.52 -7.71 20.59
N ASN A 50 24.68 -7.76 21.62
CA ASN A 50 23.31 -7.26 21.57
C ASN A 50 23.22 -5.74 21.80
N ALA A 51 22.03 -5.16 21.61
CA ALA A 51 21.82 -3.71 21.67
C ALA A 51 22.07 -3.05 23.04
N SER A 52 22.03 -3.78 24.17
CA SER A 52 22.46 -3.21 25.47
C SER A 52 23.98 -3.29 25.61
N GLN A 53 24.60 -4.41 25.28
CA GLN A 53 26.06 -4.57 25.30
C GLN A 53 26.77 -3.54 24.41
N LEU A 54 26.21 -3.23 23.23
CA LEU A 54 26.70 -2.18 22.33
C LEU A 54 26.58 -0.77 22.92
N ARG A 55 25.48 -0.46 23.62
CA ARG A 55 25.33 0.84 24.32
C ARG A 55 26.28 0.96 25.51
N ASP A 56 26.45 -0.12 26.27
CA ASP A 56 27.43 -0.17 27.37
C ASP A 56 28.86 -0.04 26.84
N LEU A 57 29.15 -0.57 25.65
CA LEU A 57 30.45 -0.39 24.97
C LEU A 57 30.64 1.06 24.53
N ASP A 58 29.71 1.65 23.77
CA ASP A 58 29.78 3.06 23.34
C ASP A 58 29.93 4.02 24.53
N ALA A 59 29.19 3.82 25.62
CA ALA A 59 29.31 4.63 26.83
C ALA A 59 30.72 4.57 27.46
N ARG A 60 31.37 3.41 27.47
CA ARG A 60 32.76 3.25 27.93
C ARG A 60 33.77 3.84 26.96
N MET A 61 33.53 3.74 25.65
CA MET A 61 34.38 4.36 24.64
C MET A 61 34.32 5.89 24.72
N ARG A 62 33.14 6.49 24.84
CA ARG A 62 32.96 7.94 25.06
C ARG A 62 33.76 8.46 26.25
N ALA A 63 33.82 7.71 27.35
CA ALA A 63 34.62 8.04 28.54
C ALA A 63 36.15 7.99 28.31
N SER A 64 36.60 7.55 27.14
CA SER A 64 38.01 7.50 26.72
C SER A 64 38.29 8.33 25.46
N ASP A 65 37.31 9.06 24.90
CA ASP A 65 37.49 9.81 23.65
C ASP A 65 38.65 10.82 23.77
N GLU A 66 38.75 11.58 24.88
CA GLU A 66 39.80 12.61 25.08
C GLU A 66 41.25 12.08 25.00
N SER A 67 41.48 10.80 25.30
CA SER A 67 42.82 10.18 25.31
C SER A 67 43.06 9.20 24.18
N CYS A 68 42.01 8.78 23.46
CA CYS A 68 42.07 7.70 22.47
C CYS A 68 41.62 8.09 21.07
N LEU A 69 41.07 9.29 20.85
CA LEU A 69 40.62 9.76 19.54
C LEU A 69 41.74 9.89 18.49
N ASP A 70 43.01 9.78 18.86
CA ASP A 70 44.17 9.78 17.95
C ASP A 70 44.72 8.37 17.67
N GLN A 71 43.96 7.32 18.05
CA GLN A 71 44.30 5.91 17.80
C GLN A 71 43.41 5.31 16.71
N VAL A 72 43.98 4.91 15.57
CA VAL A 72 43.24 4.38 14.40
C VAL A 72 42.33 3.20 14.76
N ASN A 73 42.85 2.25 15.56
CA ASN A 73 42.10 1.05 15.99
C ASN A 73 40.92 1.39 16.93
N PHE A 74 41.01 2.49 17.70
CA PHE A 74 39.91 2.96 18.52
C PHE A 74 38.81 3.57 17.64
N LEU A 75 39.17 4.38 16.64
CA LEU A 75 38.22 4.94 15.68
C LEU A 75 37.51 3.87 14.84
N GLU A 76 38.21 2.80 14.43
CA GLU A 76 37.60 1.63 13.78
C GLU A 76 36.48 1.02 14.63
N GLN A 77 36.73 0.83 15.92
CA GLN A 77 35.69 0.37 16.86
C GLN A 77 34.56 1.40 17.02
N ARG A 78 34.84 2.71 17.07
CA ARG A 78 33.79 3.76 17.15
C ARG A 78 32.87 3.69 15.92
N VAL A 79 33.43 3.55 14.71
CA VAL A 79 32.65 3.38 13.46
C VAL A 79 31.76 2.14 13.53
N LEU A 80 32.32 0.97 13.86
CA LEU A 80 31.58 -0.29 13.90
C LEU A 80 30.46 -0.26 14.95
N VAL A 81 30.72 0.29 16.14
CA VAL A 81 29.71 0.41 17.21
C VAL A 81 28.61 1.40 16.83
N SER A 82 28.94 2.57 16.27
CA SER A 82 27.93 3.52 15.78
C SER A 82 27.07 2.94 14.66
N LEU A 83 27.67 2.22 13.69
CA LEU A 83 26.93 1.47 12.65
C LEU A 83 25.98 0.43 13.24
N LYS A 84 26.43 -0.37 14.22
CA LYS A 84 25.61 -1.40 14.89
C LYS A 84 24.47 -0.81 15.74
N LEU A 85 24.63 0.42 16.22
CA LEU A 85 23.59 1.18 16.94
C LEU A 85 22.66 1.98 16.01
N GLY A 86 22.94 2.05 14.71
CA GLY A 86 22.18 2.85 13.74
C GLY A 86 22.51 4.34 13.72
N ASP A 87 23.52 4.78 14.47
CA ASP A 87 23.97 6.18 14.52
C ASP A 87 24.90 6.48 13.34
N LEU A 88 24.30 6.65 12.16
CA LEU A 88 25.00 6.97 10.92
C LEU A 88 25.71 8.32 10.95
N THR A 89 25.26 9.25 11.80
CA THR A 89 25.86 10.57 11.99
C THR A 89 27.20 10.45 12.71
N SER A 90 27.23 9.80 13.88
CA SER A 90 28.49 9.54 14.60
C SER A 90 29.41 8.62 13.80
N ALA A 91 28.87 7.58 13.16
CA ALA A 91 29.68 6.67 12.34
C ALA A 91 30.43 7.43 11.22
N LEU A 92 29.81 8.44 10.59
CA LEU A 92 30.44 9.21 9.52
C LEU A 92 31.59 10.06 10.06
N VAL A 93 31.38 10.75 11.18
CA VAL A 93 32.40 11.57 11.85
C VAL A 93 33.60 10.73 12.29
N TRP A 94 33.38 9.53 12.82
CA TRP A 94 34.46 8.64 13.22
C TRP A 94 35.20 8.03 12.03
N ALA A 95 34.51 7.74 10.92
CA ALA A 95 35.14 7.23 9.71
C ALA A 95 35.96 8.32 8.99
N GLU A 96 35.45 9.55 8.94
CA GLU A 96 36.18 10.72 8.45
C GLU A 96 37.44 10.95 9.28
N LYS A 97 37.33 11.01 10.62
CA LYS A 97 38.53 11.17 11.48
C LYS A 97 39.52 10.01 11.30
N ARG A 98 39.05 8.77 11.09
CA ARG A 98 39.94 7.62 10.82
C ARG A 98 40.75 7.84 9.53
N VAL A 99 40.10 8.29 8.45
CA VAL A 99 40.77 8.64 7.18
C VAL A 99 41.68 9.86 7.33
N MET A 100 41.40 10.80 8.25
CA MET A 100 42.33 11.91 8.55
C MET A 100 43.62 11.47 9.25
N LEU A 101 43.59 10.39 10.05
CA LEU A 101 44.78 9.85 10.72
C LEU A 101 45.56 8.87 9.85
N ASP A 102 44.86 8.09 9.02
CA ASP A 102 45.42 7.03 8.18
C ASP A 102 44.79 7.08 6.77
N PRO A 103 45.11 8.12 5.97
CA PRO A 103 44.51 8.34 4.64
C PRO A 103 44.95 7.29 3.62
N ASP A 104 46.11 6.67 3.85
CA ASP A 104 46.65 5.62 2.99
C ASP A 104 46.09 4.23 3.31
N SER A 105 45.25 4.05 4.33
CA SER A 105 44.65 2.75 4.66
C SER A 105 43.43 2.39 3.79
N PRO A 106 43.47 1.24 3.07
CA PRO A 106 42.32 0.77 2.31
C PRO A 106 41.08 0.49 3.18
N SER A 107 41.24 0.06 4.44
CA SER A 107 40.10 -0.22 5.32
C SER A 107 39.47 1.05 5.88
N ALA A 108 40.27 2.06 6.22
CA ALA A 108 39.74 3.37 6.63
C ALA A 108 38.91 4.01 5.49
N LEU A 109 39.45 4.00 4.27
CA LEU A 109 38.75 4.46 3.07
C LEU A 109 37.50 3.62 2.74
N MET A 110 37.55 2.29 2.91
CA MET A 110 36.41 1.40 2.67
C MET A 110 35.25 1.69 3.63
N ASP A 111 35.55 1.83 4.92
CA ASP A 111 34.55 2.12 5.95
C ASP A 111 33.96 3.53 5.76
N TYR A 112 34.79 4.54 5.44
CA TYR A 112 34.29 5.88 5.14
C TYR A 112 33.40 5.90 3.90
N ALA A 113 33.77 5.18 2.83
CA ALA A 113 32.92 5.03 1.65
C ALA A 113 31.61 4.28 1.95
N TRP A 114 31.65 3.25 2.78
CA TRP A 114 30.46 2.49 3.18
C TRP A 114 29.52 3.31 4.06
N VAL A 115 30.05 4.03 5.05
CA VAL A 115 29.24 4.92 5.90
C VAL A 115 28.69 6.08 5.09
N ALA A 116 29.49 6.75 4.25
CA ALA A 116 29.03 7.82 3.36
C ALA A 116 27.88 7.35 2.45
N ARG A 117 27.93 6.09 1.98
CA ARG A 117 26.85 5.47 1.18
C ARG A 117 25.56 5.27 1.98
N LEU A 118 25.65 4.95 3.27
CA LEU A 118 24.49 4.79 4.16
C LEU A 118 23.93 6.16 4.60
N SER A 119 24.80 7.16 4.80
CA SER A 119 24.48 8.53 5.18
C SER A 119 24.07 9.45 4.01
N ASP A 120 23.53 8.87 2.92
CA ASP A 120 23.02 9.56 1.71
C ASP A 120 24.06 10.33 0.87
N GLN A 121 25.36 10.30 1.23
CA GLN A 121 26.46 11.01 0.56
C GLN A 121 27.04 10.21 -0.62
N GLY A 122 26.15 9.84 -1.56
CA GLY A 122 26.43 8.90 -2.63
C GLY A 122 27.58 9.27 -3.58
N GLU A 123 27.83 10.56 -3.83
CA GLU A 123 28.94 11.02 -4.67
C GLU A 123 30.29 11.02 -3.94
N LEU A 124 30.31 11.32 -2.64
CA LEU A 124 31.51 11.17 -1.80
C LEU A 124 31.91 9.69 -1.76
N ALA A 125 30.95 8.81 -1.45
CA ALA A 125 31.15 7.37 -1.46
C ALA A 125 31.68 6.89 -2.83
N ARG A 126 31.09 7.36 -3.94
CA ARG A 126 31.56 7.02 -5.30
C ARG A 126 33.00 7.51 -5.53
N GLY A 127 33.33 8.74 -5.15
CA GLY A 127 34.67 9.31 -5.30
C GLY A 127 35.75 8.52 -4.56
N ILE A 128 35.45 8.00 -3.36
CA ILE A 128 36.36 7.14 -2.58
C ILE A 128 36.45 5.74 -3.21
N LEU A 129 35.33 5.14 -3.62
CA LEU A 129 35.32 3.80 -4.22
C LEU A 129 36.06 3.75 -5.57
N VAL A 130 36.04 4.82 -6.38
CA VAL A 130 36.85 4.92 -7.60
C VAL A 130 38.34 4.86 -7.25
N GLN A 131 38.80 5.63 -6.26
CA GLN A 131 40.20 5.59 -5.80
C GLN A 131 40.61 4.20 -5.28
N LEU A 132 39.69 3.49 -4.62
CA LEU A 132 39.94 2.13 -4.12
C LEU A 132 40.06 1.07 -5.24
N VAL A 133 39.39 1.23 -6.39
CA VAL A 133 39.48 0.26 -7.51
C VAL A 133 40.88 0.18 -8.10
N ASP A 134 41.58 1.30 -8.22
CA ASP A 134 42.89 1.39 -8.88
C ASP A 134 44.06 1.02 -7.96
N ARG A 135 43.83 0.91 -6.64
CA ARG A 135 44.89 0.61 -5.65
C ARG A 135 45.53 -0.77 -5.87
N PRO A 136 46.87 -0.91 -5.91
CA PRO A 136 47.53 -2.18 -6.16
C PRO A 136 47.48 -3.14 -4.96
N ASP A 137 47.33 -2.60 -3.75
CA ASP A 137 47.33 -3.33 -2.48
C ASP A 137 45.96 -3.90 -2.08
N LEU A 138 44.88 -3.51 -2.77
CA LEU A 138 43.54 -4.06 -2.52
C LEU A 138 43.42 -5.51 -3.06
N PRO A 139 43.11 -6.52 -2.23
CA PRO A 139 42.93 -7.91 -2.66
C PRO A 139 41.85 -8.05 -3.75
N PRO A 140 42.02 -8.97 -4.74
CA PRO A 140 41.07 -9.11 -5.86
C PRO A 140 39.61 -9.27 -5.42
N SER A 141 39.34 -10.13 -4.44
CA SER A 141 38.00 -10.37 -3.89
C SER A 141 37.37 -9.18 -3.16
N LEU A 142 38.15 -8.16 -2.79
CA LEU A 142 37.65 -6.88 -2.31
C LEU A 142 37.50 -5.88 -3.46
N ARG A 143 38.42 -5.88 -4.44
CA ARG A 143 38.29 -5.07 -5.67
C ARG A 143 37.01 -5.38 -6.43
N ASP A 144 36.67 -6.67 -6.59
CA ASP A 144 35.42 -7.13 -7.19
C ASP A 144 34.18 -6.63 -6.44
N GLN A 145 34.27 -6.52 -5.11
CA GLN A 145 33.19 -5.94 -4.29
C GLN A 145 33.10 -4.42 -4.46
N VAL A 146 34.22 -3.68 -4.51
CA VAL A 146 34.24 -2.23 -4.79
C VAL A 146 33.66 -1.94 -6.18
N VAL A 147 34.02 -2.70 -7.22
CA VAL A 147 33.40 -2.62 -8.56
C VAL A 147 31.89 -2.87 -8.47
N THR A 148 31.48 -3.94 -7.77
CA THR A 148 30.06 -4.24 -7.51
C THR A 148 29.33 -3.12 -6.75
N TRP A 149 30.04 -2.30 -5.96
CA TRP A 149 29.47 -1.15 -5.26
C TRP A 149 29.43 0.11 -6.13
N LEU A 150 30.39 0.29 -7.05
CA LEU A 150 30.39 1.37 -8.06
C LEU A 150 29.31 1.18 -9.13
N ASP A 151 29.02 -0.06 -9.51
CA ASP A 151 27.96 -0.44 -10.45
C ASP A 151 26.55 -0.34 -9.85
N LYS A 152 26.44 -0.31 -8.51
CA LYS A 152 25.19 -0.01 -7.81
C LYS A 152 25.08 1.50 -7.60
N PRO A 153 24.15 2.22 -8.26
CA PRO A 153 24.00 3.67 -8.08
C PRO A 153 23.88 4.06 -6.61
N SER A 154 24.70 5.01 -6.18
CA SER A 154 24.94 5.38 -4.78
C SER A 154 24.15 6.59 -4.30
N GLY A 155 23.58 7.39 -5.21
CA GLY A 155 22.96 8.68 -4.89
C GLY A 155 21.63 8.62 -4.15
N ALA A 156 21.29 9.73 -3.49
CA ALA A 156 20.10 10.01 -2.68
C ALA A 156 18.73 9.95 -3.39
N GLY A 157 18.70 9.51 -4.66
CA GLY A 157 17.47 9.36 -5.42
C GLY A 157 16.54 8.32 -4.81
N LEU A 158 15.22 8.56 -4.88
CA LEU A 158 14.23 7.53 -4.61
C LEU A 158 14.30 6.47 -5.71
N ARG A 159 14.59 5.22 -5.34
CA ARG A 159 14.74 4.10 -6.27
C ARG A 159 13.61 3.10 -6.06
N LEU A 160 13.16 2.50 -7.15
CA LEU A 160 12.26 1.36 -7.15
C LEU A 160 13.09 0.08 -7.27
N LEU A 161 12.91 -0.84 -6.33
CA LEU A 161 13.53 -2.17 -6.30
C LEU A 161 12.63 -3.20 -7.01
N ALA A 162 12.94 -4.50 -6.85
CA ALA A 162 12.09 -5.58 -7.32
C ALA A 162 10.64 -5.42 -6.80
N GLY A 163 9.68 -5.84 -7.63
CA GLY A 163 8.26 -5.67 -7.34
C GLY A 163 7.43 -6.85 -7.80
N ARG A 164 6.50 -7.24 -6.93
CA ARG A 164 5.71 -8.47 -7.03
C ARG A 164 4.38 -8.19 -7.70
N THR A 165 3.94 -9.08 -8.57
CA THR A 165 2.66 -8.95 -9.30
C THR A 165 1.69 -10.05 -8.89
N VAL A 166 0.44 -9.66 -8.64
CA VAL A 166 -0.71 -10.57 -8.52
C VAL A 166 -1.67 -10.25 -9.64
N PHE A 167 -2.16 -11.26 -10.35
CA PHE A 167 -3.19 -11.12 -11.38
C PHE A 167 -4.29 -12.16 -11.14
N GLY A 168 -5.56 -11.78 -11.24
CA GLY A 168 -6.69 -12.69 -11.05
C GLY A 168 -7.74 -12.53 -12.13
N LEU A 169 -8.39 -13.65 -12.47
CA LEU A 169 -9.51 -13.72 -13.40
C LEU A 169 -10.62 -14.60 -12.78
N MET A 170 -11.83 -14.06 -12.71
CA MET A 170 -12.98 -14.67 -12.06
C MET A 170 -14.21 -14.61 -12.95
N ALA A 171 -14.91 -15.73 -13.09
CA ALA A 171 -16.23 -15.81 -13.70
C ALA A 171 -17.28 -16.04 -12.62
N GLY A 172 -18.47 -15.46 -12.79
CA GLY A 172 -19.51 -15.52 -11.77
C GLY A 172 -20.90 -15.24 -12.30
N PHE A 173 -21.83 -15.13 -11.36
CA PHE A 173 -23.22 -14.79 -11.58
C PHE A 173 -23.62 -13.65 -10.65
N GLU A 174 -24.40 -12.71 -11.17
CA GLU A 174 -24.99 -11.61 -10.42
C GLU A 174 -26.50 -11.58 -10.63
N THR A 175 -27.27 -11.30 -9.58
CA THR A 175 -28.74 -11.24 -9.66
C THR A 175 -29.26 -9.93 -10.27
N ASN A 176 -28.43 -8.89 -10.34
CA ASN A 176 -28.81 -7.53 -10.74
C ASN A 176 -27.66 -6.80 -11.48
N LEU A 177 -27.30 -7.28 -12.67
CA LEU A 177 -26.24 -6.75 -13.54
C LEU A 177 -26.47 -5.30 -13.97
N ASN A 178 -27.72 -4.83 -14.02
CA ASN A 178 -28.07 -3.45 -14.40
C ASN A 178 -28.09 -2.47 -13.22
N ASN A 179 -28.01 -2.95 -11.97
CA ASN A 179 -28.36 -2.17 -10.77
C ASN A 179 -29.79 -1.57 -10.84
N GLY A 180 -30.72 -2.29 -11.49
CA GLY A 180 -32.13 -1.93 -11.55
C GLY A 180 -32.80 -1.93 -10.17
N PRO A 181 -33.94 -1.22 -10.01
CA PRO A 181 -34.68 -1.19 -8.76
C PRO A 181 -35.26 -2.55 -8.39
N THR A 182 -35.54 -2.72 -7.10
CA THR A 182 -36.28 -3.89 -6.56
C THR A 182 -37.79 -3.70 -6.67
N SER A 183 -38.29 -2.47 -6.70
CA SER A 183 -39.70 -2.19 -7.02
C SER A 183 -39.98 -2.41 -8.51
N ALA A 184 -41.17 -2.95 -8.82
CA ALA A 184 -41.70 -2.98 -10.19
C ALA A 184 -42.45 -1.70 -10.57
N ASP A 185 -42.81 -0.89 -9.57
CA ASP A 185 -43.68 0.28 -9.70
C ASP A 185 -43.00 1.55 -9.19
N ILE A 186 -43.44 2.70 -9.70
CA ILE A 186 -43.11 4.03 -9.16
C ILE A 186 -44.39 4.79 -8.83
N ALA A 187 -44.53 5.19 -7.56
CA ALA A 187 -45.57 6.13 -7.13
C ALA A 187 -45.11 7.56 -7.44
N LEU A 188 -45.91 8.29 -8.22
CA LEU A 188 -45.72 9.70 -8.49
C LEU A 188 -46.77 10.53 -7.75
N THR A 189 -46.31 11.47 -6.93
CA THR A 189 -47.14 12.34 -6.10
C THR A 189 -47.65 13.54 -6.91
N PHE A 190 -48.95 13.78 -6.90
CA PHE A 190 -49.59 14.94 -7.52
C PHE A 190 -50.56 15.63 -6.53
N PRO A 191 -50.95 16.90 -6.77
CA PRO A 191 -51.91 17.61 -5.89
C PRO A 191 -53.30 16.97 -5.76
N THR A 192 -53.64 16.00 -6.61
CA THR A 192 -54.89 15.22 -6.58
C THR A 192 -54.75 13.85 -5.93
N GLY A 193 -53.55 13.45 -5.50
CA GLY A 193 -53.22 12.13 -4.96
C GLY A 193 -51.99 11.50 -5.62
N ASP A 194 -51.58 10.33 -5.13
CA ASP A 194 -50.49 9.55 -5.71
C ASP A 194 -51.00 8.66 -6.87
N TYR A 195 -50.22 8.55 -7.93
CA TYR A 195 -50.50 7.75 -9.13
C TYR A 195 -49.36 6.74 -9.33
N ILE A 196 -49.71 5.45 -9.40
CA ILE A 196 -48.74 4.36 -9.53
C ILE A 196 -48.56 3.99 -11.00
N PHE A 197 -47.31 3.86 -11.44
CA PHE A 197 -46.93 3.49 -12.80
C PHE A 197 -46.01 2.25 -12.78
N GLU A 198 -46.34 1.21 -13.57
CA GLU A 198 -45.46 0.06 -13.82
C GLU A 198 -44.21 0.52 -14.58
N LEU A 199 -43.03 0.08 -14.15
CA LEU A 199 -41.75 0.34 -14.83
C LEU A 199 -41.56 -0.64 -16.00
N ASP A 200 -40.88 -0.21 -17.06
CA ASP A 200 -40.54 -1.14 -18.15
C ASP A 200 -39.62 -2.26 -17.63
N ARG A 201 -39.85 -3.48 -18.14
CA ARG A 201 -39.07 -4.67 -17.82
C ARG A 201 -37.59 -4.57 -18.21
N SER A 202 -37.19 -3.58 -19.01
CA SER A 202 -35.78 -3.24 -19.26
C SER A 202 -35.07 -2.67 -18.03
N GLU A 203 -35.79 -1.94 -17.17
CA GLU A 203 -35.24 -1.22 -16.03
C GLU A 203 -35.12 -2.09 -14.78
N LEU A 204 -36.05 -3.02 -14.58
CA LEU A 204 -36.09 -3.95 -13.43
C LEU A 204 -34.79 -4.76 -13.27
N ALA A 205 -34.50 -5.26 -12.07
CA ALA A 205 -33.29 -6.05 -11.79
C ALA A 205 -33.10 -7.27 -12.74
N ARG A 206 -31.97 -7.33 -13.45
CA ARG A 206 -31.63 -8.38 -14.43
C ARG A 206 -30.46 -9.24 -13.98
N SER A 207 -30.67 -10.55 -13.87
CA SER A 207 -29.61 -11.50 -13.52
C SER A 207 -28.79 -11.97 -14.74
N GLY A 208 -27.57 -12.45 -14.50
CA GLY A 208 -26.75 -13.08 -15.54
C GLY A 208 -25.28 -13.29 -15.17
N GLY A 209 -24.51 -13.79 -16.13
CA GLY A 209 -23.07 -14.05 -15.97
C GLY A 209 -22.23 -12.77 -15.99
N VAL A 210 -21.17 -12.75 -15.17
CA VAL A 210 -20.19 -11.67 -15.05
C VAL A 210 -18.75 -12.21 -15.13
N LEU A 211 -17.86 -11.43 -15.72
CA LEU A 211 -16.41 -11.64 -15.70
C LEU A 211 -15.76 -10.48 -14.96
N SER A 212 -14.84 -10.78 -14.04
CA SER A 212 -13.97 -9.79 -13.44
C SER A 212 -12.50 -10.18 -13.58
N ALA A 213 -11.66 -9.18 -13.79
CA ALA A 213 -10.21 -9.31 -13.82
C ALA A 213 -9.61 -8.27 -12.87
N TYR A 214 -8.55 -8.63 -12.15
CA TYR A 214 -7.81 -7.71 -11.30
C TYR A 214 -6.31 -7.93 -11.42
N GLY A 215 -5.55 -6.86 -11.21
CA GLY A 215 -4.10 -6.89 -11.09
C GLY A 215 -3.66 -6.01 -9.93
N GLN A 216 -2.65 -6.44 -9.18
CA GLN A 216 -1.94 -5.62 -8.22
C GLN A 216 -0.45 -5.88 -8.35
N TRP A 217 0.29 -4.85 -8.73
CA TRP A 217 1.74 -4.82 -8.62
C TRP A 217 2.14 -4.03 -7.36
N THR A 218 3.19 -4.46 -6.66
CA THR A 218 3.75 -3.76 -5.50
C THR A 218 5.27 -3.88 -5.51
N GLY A 219 5.97 -2.77 -5.69
CA GLY A 219 7.42 -2.69 -5.69
C GLY A 219 7.97 -1.86 -4.53
N GLN A 220 9.06 -2.32 -3.94
CA GLN A 220 9.66 -1.67 -2.77
C GLN A 220 10.41 -0.40 -3.19
N LEU A 221 10.21 0.68 -2.44
CA LEU A 221 10.93 1.94 -2.59
C LEU A 221 12.13 1.97 -1.64
N ALA A 222 13.27 2.46 -2.12
CA ALA A 222 14.50 2.59 -1.34
C ALA A 222 15.22 3.94 -1.60
N ARG A 223 16.06 4.36 -0.65
CA ARG A 223 17.13 5.35 -0.85
C ARG A 223 18.46 4.68 -0.51
N GLY A 224 19.47 4.84 -1.36
CA GLY A 224 20.74 4.09 -1.23
C GLY A 224 20.50 2.58 -1.22
N LEU A 225 20.66 1.95 -0.05
CA LEU A 225 20.34 0.53 0.22
C LEU A 225 19.17 0.33 1.21
N THR A 226 18.60 1.41 1.75
CA THR A 226 17.60 1.39 2.82
C THR A 226 16.18 1.40 2.25
N PRO A 227 15.32 0.40 2.54
CA PRO A 227 13.90 0.43 2.20
C PRO A 227 13.19 1.58 2.90
N VAL A 228 12.55 2.47 2.13
CA VAL A 228 11.84 3.65 2.64
C VAL A 228 10.33 3.56 2.52
N GLY A 229 9.80 2.54 1.83
CA GLY A 229 8.36 2.30 1.69
C GLY A 229 8.03 1.35 0.55
N ASP A 230 6.76 1.32 0.13
CA ASP A 230 6.28 0.55 -1.02
C ASP A 230 5.47 1.44 -1.98
N LEU A 231 5.58 1.17 -3.28
CA LEU A 231 4.70 1.69 -4.32
C LEU A 231 3.77 0.56 -4.77
N ARG A 232 2.46 0.81 -4.72
CA ARG A 232 1.42 -0.11 -5.18
C ARG A 232 0.66 0.49 -6.34
N VAL A 233 0.44 -0.33 -7.37
CA VAL A 233 -0.49 -0.06 -8.47
C VAL A 233 -1.47 -1.22 -8.51
N SER A 234 -2.77 -0.95 -8.50
CA SER A 234 -3.78 -1.97 -8.80
C SER A 234 -4.77 -1.50 -9.84
N ALA A 235 -5.34 -2.46 -10.56
CA ALA A 235 -6.40 -2.24 -11.51
C ALA A 235 -7.45 -3.35 -11.34
N GLN A 236 -8.73 -3.02 -11.47
CA GLN A 236 -9.82 -4.00 -11.52
C GLN A 236 -10.82 -3.63 -12.61
N ALA A 237 -11.35 -4.64 -13.29
CA ALA A 237 -12.39 -4.50 -14.30
C ALA A 237 -13.48 -5.55 -14.09
N ARG A 238 -14.74 -5.16 -14.26
CA ARG A 238 -15.93 -6.01 -14.16
C ARG A 238 -16.82 -5.75 -15.38
N ALA A 239 -17.20 -6.80 -16.10
CA ALA A 239 -18.03 -6.72 -17.30
C ALA A 239 -19.00 -7.92 -17.39
N PRO A 240 -20.19 -7.75 -17.99
CA PRO A 240 -21.13 -8.84 -18.23
C PRO A 240 -20.58 -9.86 -19.25
N LEU A 241 -20.96 -11.13 -19.09
CA LEU A 241 -20.69 -12.21 -20.05
C LEU A 241 -21.80 -12.39 -21.11
N VAL A 242 -23.00 -11.85 -20.85
CA VAL A 242 -24.18 -12.08 -21.70
C VAL A 242 -24.13 -11.22 -22.97
N GLY A 243 -24.35 -11.83 -24.13
CA GLY A 243 -24.39 -11.14 -25.42
C GLY A 243 -25.58 -10.20 -25.54
N GLY A 244 -25.40 -8.94 -25.11
CA GLY A 244 -26.47 -7.95 -25.09
C GLY A 244 -26.12 -6.73 -24.24
N ASN A 245 -25.05 -6.02 -24.60
CA ASN A 245 -24.44 -4.94 -23.80
C ASN A 245 -25.41 -3.82 -23.33
N ALA A 246 -26.55 -3.65 -24.00
CA ALA A 246 -27.47 -2.52 -23.86
C ALA A 246 -28.06 -2.29 -22.45
N PHE A 247 -28.03 -3.28 -21.56
CA PHE A 247 -28.68 -3.22 -20.24
C PHE A 247 -27.84 -3.82 -19.11
N ALA A 248 -26.52 -3.59 -19.11
CA ALA A 248 -25.64 -4.15 -18.09
C ALA A 248 -24.55 -3.16 -17.68
N THR A 249 -24.18 -3.17 -16.40
CA THR A 249 -23.15 -2.29 -15.86
C THR A 249 -21.75 -2.86 -16.09
N GLN A 250 -20.83 -1.94 -16.37
CA GLN A 250 -19.40 -2.21 -16.52
C GLN A 250 -18.64 -1.26 -15.60
N VAL A 251 -17.63 -1.77 -14.90
CA VAL A 251 -16.82 -0.97 -13.95
C VAL A 251 -15.36 -1.22 -14.25
N ALA A 252 -14.56 -0.17 -14.34
CA ALA A 252 -13.10 -0.24 -14.45
C ALA A 252 -12.47 0.78 -13.51
N GLU A 253 -11.50 0.35 -12.70
CA GLU A 253 -10.83 1.20 -11.72
C GLU A 253 -9.32 0.95 -11.74
N VAL A 254 -8.54 2.02 -11.51
CA VAL A 254 -7.09 1.97 -11.35
C VAL A 254 -6.72 2.79 -10.12
N ASN A 255 -5.96 2.20 -9.19
CA ASN A 255 -5.51 2.81 -7.95
C ASN A 255 -3.97 2.85 -7.92
N LEU A 256 -3.43 3.97 -7.45
CA LEU A 256 -2.01 4.21 -7.20
C LEU A 256 -1.86 4.56 -5.72
N GLY A 257 -0.99 3.87 -4.99
CA GLY A 257 -0.76 4.10 -3.57
C GLY A 257 0.73 4.09 -3.20
N VAL A 258 1.18 5.12 -2.49
CA VAL A 258 2.52 5.22 -1.90
C VAL A 258 2.40 5.00 -0.40
N TYR A 259 3.19 4.08 0.12
CA TYR A 259 3.20 3.68 1.54
C TYR A 259 4.59 3.93 2.10
N PRO A 260 4.92 5.14 2.60
CA PRO A 260 6.20 5.37 3.28
C PRO A 260 6.31 4.46 4.51
N GLY A 261 7.35 3.65 4.55
CA GLY A 261 7.64 2.66 5.58
C GLY A 261 8.49 3.27 6.68
N ALA A 262 9.81 3.05 6.64
CA ALA A 262 10.73 3.63 7.62
C ALA A 262 10.64 5.16 7.70
N LEU A 263 10.52 5.86 6.57
CA LEU A 263 10.35 7.32 6.55
C LEU A 263 9.05 7.81 7.21
N GLY A 264 8.04 6.94 7.35
CA GLY A 264 6.82 7.25 8.09
C GLY A 264 6.88 6.82 9.56
N ALA A 265 7.55 5.71 9.86
CA ALA A 265 7.52 5.08 11.18
C ALA A 265 7.97 5.98 12.34
N ASP A 266 8.91 6.89 12.08
CA ASP A 266 9.53 7.77 13.08
C ASP A 266 8.99 9.22 13.05
N HIS A 267 8.02 9.52 12.17
CA HIS A 267 7.44 10.86 12.00
C HIS A 267 5.90 10.83 11.92
N GLU A 268 5.24 11.18 13.02
CA GLU A 268 3.77 11.19 13.11
C GLU A 268 3.09 12.16 12.12
N ASP A 269 3.76 13.25 11.75
CA ASP A 269 3.27 14.26 10.80
C ASP A 269 3.13 13.74 9.36
N ILE A 270 3.89 12.70 8.99
CA ILE A 270 3.97 12.22 7.60
C ILE A 270 2.78 11.28 7.30
N PRO A 271 2.02 11.49 6.21
CA PRO A 271 0.93 10.60 5.82
C PRO A 271 1.49 9.24 5.36
N GLN A 272 1.04 8.20 6.04
CA GLN A 272 1.57 6.83 6.02
C GLN A 272 1.02 5.99 4.85
N ARG A 273 0.00 6.53 4.18
CA ARG A 273 -0.41 6.18 2.82
C ARG A 273 -0.90 7.44 2.12
N LEU A 274 -0.36 7.72 0.94
CA LEU A 274 -0.93 8.63 -0.05
C LEU A 274 -1.51 7.79 -1.18
N TRP A 275 -2.69 8.12 -1.69
CA TRP A 275 -3.32 7.35 -2.76
C TRP A 275 -4.13 8.23 -3.72
N ALA A 276 -4.26 7.75 -4.95
CA ALA A 276 -5.14 8.27 -5.98
C ALA A 276 -5.84 7.11 -6.72
N GLN A 277 -7.07 7.33 -7.17
CA GLN A 277 -7.84 6.35 -7.91
C GLN A 277 -8.61 7.03 -9.05
N VAL A 278 -8.58 6.41 -10.23
CA VAL A 278 -9.49 6.71 -11.34
C VAL A 278 -10.49 5.57 -11.42
N SER A 279 -11.78 5.89 -11.50
CA SER A 279 -12.83 4.91 -11.74
C SER A 279 -13.74 5.33 -12.88
N GLN A 280 -14.23 4.36 -13.63
CA GLN A 280 -15.14 4.52 -14.75
C GLN A 280 -16.28 3.51 -14.64
N TYR A 281 -17.50 4.03 -14.65
CA TYR A 281 -18.74 3.28 -14.57
C TYR A 281 -19.50 3.48 -15.87
N GLY A 282 -19.90 2.39 -16.51
CA GLY A 282 -20.65 2.39 -17.75
C GLY A 282 -21.93 1.58 -17.66
N TYR A 283 -22.88 1.89 -18.54
CA TYR A 283 -24.13 1.19 -18.74
C TYR A 283 -24.41 1.13 -20.23
N GLY A 284 -25.05 0.08 -20.73
CA GLY A 284 -25.38 -0.05 -22.16
C GLY A 284 -24.19 -0.17 -23.14
N GLY A 285 -22.96 -0.12 -22.64
CA GLY A 285 -21.74 0.14 -23.42
C GLY A 285 -21.34 1.61 -23.51
N THR A 286 -22.18 2.56 -23.05
CA THR A 286 -21.77 3.95 -22.82
C THR A 286 -20.98 4.10 -21.52
N SER A 287 -20.40 5.27 -21.29
CA SER A 287 -19.75 5.63 -20.04
C SER A 287 -20.67 6.56 -19.26
N LEU A 288 -21.29 6.05 -18.19
CA LEU A 288 -22.27 6.78 -17.39
C LEU A 288 -21.58 7.82 -16.49
N MET A 289 -20.54 7.40 -15.77
CA MET A 289 -19.78 8.23 -14.83
C MET A 289 -18.27 7.95 -14.94
N SER A 290 -17.45 8.97 -14.75
CA SER A 290 -16.06 8.82 -14.32
C SER A 290 -15.82 9.58 -13.03
N ALA A 291 -14.90 9.09 -12.21
CA ALA A 291 -14.45 9.78 -11.00
C ALA A 291 -12.93 9.74 -10.87
N LEU A 292 -12.38 10.80 -10.30
CA LEU A 292 -11.00 10.89 -9.85
C LEU A 292 -11.03 11.18 -8.34
N SER A 293 -10.51 10.25 -7.54
CA SER A 293 -10.34 10.43 -6.11
C SER A 293 -8.88 10.42 -5.70
N ALA A 294 -8.58 11.10 -4.59
CA ALA A 294 -7.27 11.11 -3.97
C ALA A 294 -7.41 11.30 -2.45
N GLY A 295 -6.46 10.80 -1.67
CA GLY A 295 -6.50 10.95 -0.23
C GLY A 295 -5.22 10.54 0.49
N SER A 296 -5.22 10.79 1.80
CA SER A 296 -4.14 10.46 2.72
C SER A 296 -4.69 9.75 3.96
N THR A 297 -3.91 8.84 4.52
CA THR A 297 -4.12 8.33 5.88
C THR A 297 -2.81 8.37 6.66
N TRP A 298 -2.85 8.92 7.88
CA TRP A 298 -1.77 8.83 8.86
C TRP A 298 -1.88 7.50 9.63
N ASN A 299 -0.94 7.17 10.52
CA ASN A 299 -0.93 5.91 11.26
C ASN A 299 -0.37 6.10 12.68
N ILE A 300 -1.26 6.20 13.65
CA ILE A 300 -0.97 6.34 15.07
C ILE A 300 -0.86 4.92 15.64
N ARG A 301 0.36 4.44 15.88
CA ARG A 301 0.62 3.10 16.44
C ARG A 301 0.44 3.13 17.95
N HIS A 302 -0.49 2.33 18.47
CA HIS A 302 -0.72 2.25 19.92
C HIS A 302 0.32 1.34 20.57
N SER A 303 1.47 1.89 20.91
CA SER A 303 2.64 1.19 21.46
C SER A 303 2.51 0.69 22.90
N ARG A 304 1.32 0.73 23.50
CA ARG A 304 1.09 0.26 24.88
C ARG A 304 0.83 -1.24 24.93
N GLU A 305 1.52 -1.91 25.85
CA GLU A 305 1.54 -3.36 26.03
C GLU A 305 0.21 -3.93 26.58
N LEU A 306 -0.83 -3.97 25.75
CA LEU A 306 -2.08 -4.70 26.02
C LEU A 306 -1.92 -6.22 25.86
N GLY A 307 -0.85 -6.75 26.46
CA GLY A 307 -0.34 -8.11 26.27
C GLY A 307 0.42 -8.29 24.95
N VAL A 308 1.28 -9.32 24.91
CA VAL A 308 2.19 -9.62 23.78
C VAL A 308 1.45 -10.12 22.51
N LEU A 309 0.12 -10.16 22.53
CA LEU A 309 -0.70 -10.88 21.55
C LEU A 309 -1.51 -9.97 20.60
N LEU A 310 -1.57 -8.66 20.85
CA LEU A 310 -2.43 -7.73 20.08
C LEU A 310 -1.67 -6.46 19.69
N SER A 311 -1.43 -6.27 18.39
CA SER A 311 -0.85 -5.02 17.86
C SER A 311 -1.91 -4.20 17.13
N CYS A 312 -2.22 -3.01 17.64
CA CYS A 312 -3.26 -2.13 17.10
C CYS A 312 -2.71 -0.76 16.64
N ALA A 313 -3.35 -0.18 15.63
CA ALA A 313 -3.05 1.15 15.13
C ALA A 313 -4.32 1.87 14.63
N SER A 314 -4.35 3.19 14.79
CA SER A 314 -5.42 4.06 14.29
C SER A 314 -4.93 4.85 13.09
N GLN A 315 -5.76 4.94 12.05
CA GLN A 315 -5.45 5.59 10.78
C GLN A 315 -6.54 6.61 10.45
N PRO A 316 -6.44 7.86 10.98
CA PRO A 316 -7.26 8.96 10.48
C PRO A 316 -6.86 9.27 9.04
N GLY A 317 -7.82 9.76 8.25
CA GLY A 317 -7.61 10.10 6.84
C GLY A 317 -8.57 11.14 6.32
N LEU A 318 -8.14 11.76 5.21
CA LEU A 318 -8.89 12.74 4.43
C LEU A 318 -8.83 12.34 2.97
N TRP A 319 -9.92 12.55 2.24
CA TRP A 319 -10.01 12.24 0.81
C TRP A 319 -10.96 13.18 0.08
N VAL A 320 -10.75 13.29 -1.23
CA VAL A 320 -11.59 14.04 -2.16
C VAL A 320 -11.92 13.18 -3.38
N GLU A 321 -13.07 13.40 -4.01
CA GLU A 321 -13.49 12.70 -5.22
C GLU A 321 -14.28 13.64 -6.15
N ALA A 322 -13.76 13.90 -7.35
CA ALA A 322 -14.46 14.66 -8.38
C ALA A 322 -15.21 13.71 -9.33
N ARG A 323 -16.54 13.87 -9.44
CA ARG A 323 -17.44 13.03 -10.26
C ARG A 323 -17.91 13.76 -11.52
N ARG A 324 -17.91 13.07 -12.65
CA ARG A 324 -18.42 13.54 -13.94
C ARG A 324 -19.37 12.53 -14.55
N TYR A 325 -20.58 12.96 -14.89
CA TYR A 325 -21.62 12.16 -15.54
C TYR A 325 -21.81 12.65 -16.99
N ASN A 326 -21.42 11.82 -17.96
CA ASN A 326 -21.33 12.26 -19.36
C ASN A 326 -22.70 12.65 -19.95
N GLU A 327 -23.75 11.91 -19.56
CA GLU A 327 -25.12 12.09 -20.07
C GLU A 327 -25.94 13.07 -19.21
N LYS A 328 -25.58 13.26 -17.92
CA LYS A 328 -26.35 14.06 -16.95
C LYS A 328 -25.45 14.96 -16.10
N LYS A 329 -24.92 16.04 -16.70
CA LYS A 329 -24.01 16.99 -16.05
C LYS A 329 -24.55 17.65 -14.77
N SER A 330 -25.87 17.72 -14.59
CA SER A 330 -26.49 18.19 -13.33
C SER A 330 -26.29 17.21 -12.15
N SER A 331 -25.77 16.01 -12.39
CA SER A 331 -25.32 15.08 -11.35
C SER A 331 -23.84 15.21 -10.99
N ASP A 332 -23.04 15.98 -11.75
CA ASP A 332 -21.62 16.24 -11.45
C ASP A 332 -21.47 16.87 -10.05
N GLY A 333 -20.51 16.38 -9.28
CA GLY A 333 -20.27 16.82 -7.90
C GLY A 333 -18.84 16.57 -7.44
N ASN A 334 -18.48 17.16 -6.30
CA ASN A 334 -17.20 16.93 -5.64
C ASN A 334 -17.47 16.47 -4.21
N ILE A 335 -16.95 15.30 -3.85
CA ILE A 335 -17.01 14.78 -2.49
C ILE A 335 -15.76 15.19 -1.73
N VAL A 336 -15.94 15.66 -0.50
CA VAL A 336 -14.87 15.78 0.50
C VAL A 336 -15.25 14.88 1.67
N GLY A 337 -14.32 14.05 2.12
CA GLY A 337 -14.56 13.08 3.18
C GLY A 337 -13.41 12.92 4.17
N ALA A 338 -13.77 12.50 5.37
CA ALA A 338 -12.86 12.08 6.41
C ALA A 338 -13.17 10.64 6.82
N ASN A 339 -12.14 9.87 7.16
CA ASN A 339 -12.28 8.51 7.66
C ASN A 339 -11.40 8.32 8.91
N TYR A 340 -11.77 7.38 9.76
CA TYR A 340 -10.95 6.88 10.86
C TYR A 340 -11.00 5.36 10.83
N ILE A 341 -9.86 4.77 10.48
CA ILE A 341 -9.67 3.32 10.46
C ILE A 341 -9.04 2.91 11.79
N PHE A 342 -9.48 1.80 12.36
CA PHE A 342 -8.85 1.15 13.52
C PHE A 342 -8.52 -0.29 13.13
N GLY A 343 -7.23 -0.63 13.08
CA GLY A 343 -6.75 -1.95 12.69
C GLY A 343 -6.01 -2.64 13.82
N CYS A 344 -6.25 -3.94 14.00
CA CYS A 344 -5.52 -4.78 14.95
C CYS A 344 -5.10 -6.11 14.30
N ALA A 345 -3.93 -6.62 14.66
CA ALA A 345 -3.50 -7.99 14.35
C ALA A 345 -3.44 -8.84 15.63
N ALA A 346 -3.90 -10.09 15.53
CA ALA A 346 -3.89 -11.09 16.60
C ALA A 346 -3.52 -12.46 15.99
N GLY A 347 -2.26 -12.86 16.10
CA GLY A 347 -1.73 -14.01 15.35
C GLY A 347 -1.91 -13.83 13.84
N ASP A 348 -2.44 -14.85 13.16
CA ASP A 348 -2.72 -14.83 11.71
C ASP A 348 -3.92 -13.95 11.31
N TYR A 349 -4.70 -13.46 12.29
CA TYR A 349 -5.88 -12.65 12.04
C TYR A 349 -5.57 -11.16 12.01
N ARG A 350 -6.17 -10.45 11.06
CA ARG A 350 -6.24 -8.98 11.06
C ARG A 350 -7.70 -8.54 11.06
N TYR A 351 -8.01 -7.60 11.93
CA TYR A 351 -9.32 -6.98 12.08
C TYR A 351 -9.20 -5.51 11.71
N GLN A 352 -10.20 -4.96 11.03
CA GLN A 352 -10.27 -3.55 10.69
C GLN A 352 -11.69 -3.03 10.89
N ALA A 353 -11.81 -1.92 11.60
CA ALA A 353 -13.00 -1.07 11.57
C ALA A 353 -12.68 0.21 10.77
N GLU A 354 -13.68 0.77 10.11
CA GLU A 354 -13.64 2.10 9.49
C GLU A 354 -14.90 2.85 9.88
N VAL A 355 -14.78 4.07 10.39
CA VAL A 355 -15.90 5.03 10.35
C VAL A 355 -15.56 6.13 9.36
N PHE A 356 -16.54 6.62 8.61
CA PHE A 356 -16.35 7.73 7.67
C PHE A 356 -17.53 8.69 7.64
N ALA A 357 -17.23 9.93 7.33
CA ALA A 357 -18.19 11.00 7.09
C ALA A 357 -17.75 11.77 5.83
N ALA A 358 -18.69 12.10 4.94
CA ALA A 358 -18.40 12.80 3.71
C ALA A 358 -19.55 13.71 3.26
N LYS A 359 -19.22 14.76 2.52
CA LYS A 359 -20.15 15.70 1.91
C LYS A 359 -19.92 15.69 0.40
N ASP A 360 -20.92 15.22 -0.34
CA ASP A 360 -20.98 15.30 -1.81
C ASP A 360 -21.66 16.60 -2.21
N MET A 361 -20.87 17.55 -2.71
CA MET A 361 -21.33 18.88 -3.09
C MET A 361 -21.68 18.92 -4.57
N ALA A 362 -22.91 19.32 -4.90
CA ALA A 362 -23.35 19.42 -6.27
C ALA A 362 -22.64 20.57 -7.00
N SER A 363 -22.13 20.33 -8.22
CA SER A 363 -21.46 21.37 -9.01
C SER A 363 -22.43 22.26 -9.81
N GLN A 364 -23.71 21.90 -9.83
CA GLN A 364 -24.84 22.58 -10.47
C GLN A 364 -26.11 22.32 -9.64
N ILE A 365 -27.25 22.91 -10.03
CA ILE A 365 -28.55 22.56 -9.44
C ILE A 365 -28.84 21.08 -9.73
N ARG A 366 -28.88 20.28 -8.65
CA ARG A 366 -29.04 18.82 -8.66
C ARG A 366 -30.29 18.43 -7.88
N LEU A 367 -30.99 17.40 -8.33
CA LEU A 367 -32.11 16.79 -7.58
C LEU A 367 -31.59 16.28 -6.22
N GLY A 368 -32.22 16.71 -5.11
CA GLY A 368 -31.73 16.47 -3.74
C GLY A 368 -30.64 17.44 -3.27
N GLY A 369 -30.04 18.24 -4.16
CA GLY A 369 -28.92 19.14 -3.85
C GLY A 369 -27.66 18.37 -3.45
N ASP A 370 -27.00 18.85 -2.40
CA ASP A 370 -25.86 18.19 -1.76
C ASP A 370 -26.30 16.92 -1.01
N THR A 371 -25.39 15.95 -0.87
CA THR A 371 -25.66 14.71 -0.12
C THR A 371 -24.66 14.54 1.02
N THR A 372 -25.18 14.39 2.23
CA THR A 372 -24.40 14.06 3.43
C THR A 372 -24.34 12.53 3.60
N ARG A 373 -23.13 11.97 3.75
CA ARG A 373 -22.88 10.52 3.83
C ARG A 373 -22.16 10.16 5.14
N LEU A 374 -22.61 9.11 5.80
CA LEU A 374 -22.01 8.53 7.00
C LEU A 374 -21.93 7.00 6.86
N GLY A 375 -20.93 6.35 7.45
CA GLY A 375 -20.94 4.89 7.50
C GLY A 375 -19.87 4.23 8.35
N LEU A 376 -20.02 2.91 8.46
CA LEU A 376 -19.22 1.98 9.25
C LEU A 376 -18.82 0.79 8.36
N GLY A 377 -17.51 0.59 8.19
CA GLY A 377 -16.93 -0.64 7.65
C GLY A 377 -16.38 -1.52 8.77
N LEU A 378 -16.50 -2.84 8.59
CA LEU A 378 -15.84 -3.87 9.39
C LEU A 378 -15.25 -4.90 8.45
N SER A 379 -14.04 -5.37 8.70
CA SER A 379 -13.47 -6.55 8.04
C SER A 379 -12.61 -7.38 8.98
N VAL A 380 -12.50 -8.66 8.65
CA VAL A 380 -11.61 -9.63 9.29
C VAL A 380 -11.02 -10.52 8.22
N GLN A 381 -9.71 -10.78 8.30
CA GLN A 381 -8.99 -11.61 7.34
C GLN A 381 -7.95 -12.50 8.03
N SER A 382 -7.64 -13.64 7.41
CA SER A 382 -6.67 -14.63 7.88
C SER A 382 -5.91 -15.27 6.70
N GLY A 383 -4.74 -15.85 6.98
CA GLY A 383 -3.91 -16.53 5.97
C GLY A 383 -3.35 -15.62 4.86
N GLY A 384 -3.50 -14.30 5.01
CA GLY A 384 -2.93 -13.32 4.07
C GLY A 384 -1.41 -13.38 4.09
N ALA A 385 -0.78 -13.54 2.91
CA ALA A 385 0.66 -13.67 2.80
C ALA A 385 1.40 -12.52 3.51
N THR A 386 2.28 -12.85 4.44
CA THR A 386 3.13 -11.93 5.21
C THR A 386 4.30 -11.37 4.37
N GLY A 387 4.03 -11.06 3.10
CA GLY A 387 4.96 -10.54 2.10
C GLY A 387 5.25 -9.04 2.22
N GLN A 388 5.31 -8.51 3.44
CA GLN A 388 5.96 -7.23 3.76
C GLN A 388 7.13 -7.44 4.74
N GLY A 389 7.46 -8.70 5.05
CA GLY A 389 8.70 -9.12 5.69
C GLY A 389 9.57 -9.92 4.70
N SER A 390 10.88 -9.73 4.77
CA SER A 390 11.86 -10.30 3.84
C SER A 390 11.87 -11.83 3.81
N GLY A 391 11.79 -12.41 2.61
CA GLY A 391 12.13 -13.83 2.36
C GLY A 391 11.13 -14.89 2.85
N GLY A 392 10.00 -14.51 3.44
CA GLY A 392 8.96 -15.46 3.86
C GLY A 392 8.37 -16.23 2.68
N LYS A 393 8.48 -17.58 2.70
CA LYS A 393 7.85 -18.45 1.69
C LYS A 393 6.35 -18.17 1.61
N VAL A 394 5.81 -18.11 0.38
CA VAL A 394 4.37 -17.97 0.13
C VAL A 394 3.66 -19.15 0.77
N GLY A 395 2.90 -18.91 1.83
CA GLY A 395 2.32 -19.99 2.63
C GLY A 395 1.33 -20.83 1.82
N ALA A 396 1.48 -22.15 1.88
CA ALA A 396 0.52 -23.12 1.32
C ALA A 396 -0.83 -23.16 2.09
N ALA A 397 -1.14 -22.12 2.85
CA ALA A 397 -2.36 -21.98 3.62
C ALA A 397 -3.52 -21.42 2.78
N HIS A 398 -4.74 -21.75 3.21
CA HIS A 398 -5.93 -21.04 2.77
C HIS A 398 -5.92 -19.63 3.34
N ALA A 399 -6.28 -18.64 2.52
CA ALA A 399 -6.44 -17.26 2.92
C ALA A 399 -7.92 -16.90 2.80
N TRP A 400 -8.44 -16.09 3.72
CA TRP A 400 -9.81 -15.61 3.63
C TRP A 400 -9.95 -14.19 4.16
N VAL A 401 -10.97 -13.49 3.68
CA VAL A 401 -11.43 -12.18 4.16
C VAL A 401 -12.96 -12.17 4.18
N ALA A 402 -13.54 -11.60 5.22
CA ALA A 402 -14.96 -11.26 5.31
C ALA A 402 -15.10 -9.79 5.67
N TYR A 403 -16.11 -9.12 5.12
CA TYR A 403 -16.36 -7.70 5.33
C TYR A 403 -17.85 -7.37 5.38
N GLY A 404 -18.17 -6.31 6.13
CA GLY A 404 -19.47 -5.66 6.15
C GLY A 404 -19.29 -4.14 6.06
N ARG A 405 -20.18 -3.46 5.33
CA ARG A 405 -20.28 -2.00 5.30
C ARG A 405 -21.74 -1.60 5.49
N LEU A 406 -21.96 -0.64 6.37
CA LEU A 406 -23.20 0.11 6.55
C LEU A 406 -22.93 1.54 6.09
N GLU A 407 -23.77 2.09 5.22
CA GLU A 407 -23.71 3.48 4.79
C GLU A 407 -25.12 4.10 4.83
N ARG A 408 -25.23 5.33 5.33
CA ARG A 408 -26.41 6.18 5.20
C ARG A 408 -26.05 7.45 4.44
N ALA A 409 -26.68 7.64 3.29
CA ALA A 409 -26.71 8.89 2.56
C ALA A 409 -28.04 9.61 2.85
N ARG A 410 -28.00 10.94 2.93
CA ARG A 410 -29.17 11.82 2.97
C ARG A 410 -28.90 13.04 2.11
N ASP A 411 -29.82 13.31 1.20
CA ASP A 411 -29.86 14.54 0.43
C ASP A 411 -30.33 15.71 1.33
N ASP A 412 -29.76 16.89 1.12
CA ASP A 412 -30.01 18.08 1.93
C ASP A 412 -31.31 18.81 1.53
N GLN A 413 -31.72 18.67 0.26
CA GLN A 413 -32.91 19.27 -0.33
C GLN A 413 -33.90 18.21 -0.80
N GLY A 414 -35.13 18.62 -1.14
CA GLY A 414 -36.12 17.73 -1.74
C GLY A 414 -35.61 17.06 -3.02
N TYR A 415 -35.92 15.77 -3.21
CA TYR A 415 -35.42 15.07 -4.40
C TYR A 415 -36.19 15.44 -5.67
N SER A 416 -37.53 15.36 -5.62
CA SER A 416 -38.43 15.86 -6.66
C SER A 416 -39.84 15.96 -6.09
N ASP A 417 -40.57 17.03 -6.38
CA ASP A 417 -41.94 17.24 -5.90
C ASP A 417 -42.90 16.10 -6.31
N LEU A 418 -42.57 15.39 -7.38
CA LEU A 418 -43.29 14.21 -7.90
C LEU A 418 -42.98 12.91 -7.14
N LEU A 419 -42.10 12.92 -6.13
CA LEU A 419 -41.65 11.71 -5.42
C LEU A 419 -41.66 11.98 -3.90
N ASP A 420 -42.44 11.20 -3.16
CA ASP A 420 -42.55 11.28 -1.69
C ASP A 420 -42.79 12.73 -1.21
N PHE A 421 -43.72 13.43 -1.85
CA PHE A 421 -44.09 14.83 -1.56
C PHE A 421 -42.92 15.84 -1.60
N GLY A 422 -41.88 15.57 -2.40
CA GLY A 422 -40.68 16.41 -2.43
C GLY A 422 -39.73 16.16 -1.27
N SER A 423 -39.84 15.02 -0.58
CA SER A 423 -38.98 14.69 0.56
C SER A 423 -37.49 14.59 0.19
N PRO A 424 -36.57 15.01 1.07
CA PRO A 424 -35.15 14.75 0.89
C PRO A 424 -34.86 13.25 0.96
N ARG A 425 -34.38 12.70 -0.15
CA ARG A 425 -34.10 11.27 -0.31
C ARG A 425 -33.03 10.82 0.69
N GLN A 426 -33.30 9.69 1.34
CA GLN A 426 -32.41 9.00 2.26
C GLN A 426 -32.15 7.61 1.70
N VAL A 427 -30.92 7.13 1.77
CA VAL A 427 -30.52 5.82 1.26
C VAL A 427 -29.65 5.14 2.31
N ASN A 428 -30.05 3.95 2.75
CA ASN A 428 -29.29 3.09 3.65
C ASN A 428 -28.79 1.90 2.84
N THR A 429 -27.48 1.73 2.74
CA THR A 429 -26.84 0.60 2.04
C THR A 429 -26.16 -0.32 3.05
N ILE A 430 -26.48 -1.60 2.97
CA ILE A 430 -25.79 -2.70 3.63
C ILE A 430 -25.07 -3.50 2.55
N MET A 431 -23.77 -3.68 2.71
CA MET A 431 -22.96 -4.58 1.87
C MET A 431 -22.28 -5.60 2.77
N LEU A 432 -22.50 -6.87 2.52
CA LEU A 432 -21.80 -7.99 3.18
C LEU A 432 -21.05 -8.77 2.10
N GLY A 433 -19.84 -9.24 2.39
CA GLY A 433 -19.10 -10.03 1.42
C GLY A 433 -17.93 -10.78 2.03
N GLY A 434 -17.35 -11.65 1.23
CA GLY A 434 -16.17 -12.40 1.60
C GLY A 434 -15.52 -13.09 0.41
N GLN A 435 -14.24 -13.40 0.58
CA GLN A 435 -13.41 -14.11 -0.38
C GLN A 435 -12.58 -15.16 0.36
N ILE A 436 -12.47 -16.35 -0.23
CA ILE A 436 -11.59 -17.43 0.22
C ILE A 436 -10.73 -17.90 -0.95
N SER A 437 -9.45 -18.14 -0.71
CA SER A 437 -8.51 -18.67 -1.71
C SER A 437 -7.60 -19.74 -1.11
N GLY A 438 -7.11 -20.64 -1.95
CA GLY A 438 -6.14 -21.67 -1.58
C GLY A 438 -5.16 -21.96 -2.71
N PRO A 439 -3.97 -22.49 -2.42
CA PRO A 439 -3.03 -22.91 -3.46
C PRO A 439 -3.62 -24.01 -4.35
N ILE A 440 -3.21 -24.03 -5.60
CA ILE A 440 -3.42 -25.12 -6.57
C ILE A 440 -2.12 -25.92 -6.72
N ASP A 441 -0.98 -25.27 -6.54
CA ASP A 441 0.37 -25.84 -6.68
C ASP A 441 1.23 -25.69 -5.42
N SER A 442 2.30 -26.49 -5.35
CA SER A 442 3.19 -26.58 -4.19
C SER A 442 4.10 -25.36 -3.99
N ASP A 443 4.31 -24.57 -5.03
CA ASP A 443 4.97 -23.25 -4.98
C ASP A 443 3.98 -22.10 -4.72
N ALA A 444 2.68 -22.39 -4.63
CA ALA A 444 1.58 -21.46 -4.35
C ALA A 444 1.49 -20.26 -5.31
N LYS A 445 2.06 -20.38 -6.52
CA LYS A 445 2.00 -19.35 -7.56
C LYS A 445 0.65 -19.31 -8.27
N ARG A 446 -0.12 -20.41 -8.26
CA ARG A 446 -1.53 -20.44 -8.66
C ARG A 446 -2.41 -20.68 -7.45
N ARG A 447 -3.44 -19.87 -7.29
CA ARG A 447 -4.48 -20.03 -6.27
C ARG A 447 -5.85 -20.10 -6.93
N TRP A 448 -6.73 -20.92 -6.38
CA TRP A 448 -8.16 -20.83 -6.67
C TRP A 448 -8.75 -19.74 -5.77
N VAL A 449 -9.79 -19.04 -6.22
CA VAL A 449 -10.46 -17.98 -5.45
C VAL A 449 -11.97 -18.05 -5.62
N VAL A 450 -12.71 -18.00 -4.51
CA VAL A 450 -14.17 -17.87 -4.48
C VAL A 450 -14.52 -16.57 -3.77
N ARG A 451 -15.40 -15.75 -4.36
CA ARG A 451 -15.95 -14.53 -3.74
C ARG A 451 -17.48 -14.59 -3.74
N ALA A 452 -18.08 -14.13 -2.65
CA ALA A 452 -19.51 -13.88 -2.54
C ALA A 452 -19.75 -12.47 -1.98
N GLU A 453 -20.77 -11.79 -2.48
CA GLU A 453 -21.13 -10.44 -2.06
C GLU A 453 -22.65 -10.25 -2.12
N LYS A 454 -23.20 -9.55 -1.12
CA LYS A 454 -24.61 -9.21 -1.00
C LYS A 454 -24.74 -7.73 -0.72
N ARG A 455 -25.39 -7.00 -1.62
CA ARG A 455 -25.80 -5.60 -1.44
C ARG A 455 -27.31 -5.53 -1.24
N LEU A 456 -27.72 -4.77 -0.23
CA LEU A 456 -29.08 -4.36 0.06
C LEU A 456 -29.08 -2.83 0.21
N GLN A 457 -29.87 -2.15 -0.60
CA GLN A 457 -30.04 -0.70 -0.55
C GLN A 457 -31.52 -0.39 -0.35
N LYS A 458 -31.83 0.39 0.69
CA LYS A 458 -33.19 0.78 1.06
C LYS A 458 -33.33 2.30 1.15
N SER A 459 -34.38 2.85 0.57
CA SER A 459 -34.69 4.29 0.56
C SER A 459 -36.05 4.59 1.19
N ASN A 460 -36.40 5.88 1.30
CA ASN A 460 -37.78 6.34 1.49
C ASN A 460 -38.51 6.55 0.15
N ILE A 461 -37.80 6.46 -0.98
CA ILE A 461 -38.38 6.57 -2.32
C ILE A 461 -38.04 5.28 -3.07
N ASP A 462 -39.05 4.43 -3.28
CA ASP A 462 -38.90 3.02 -3.69
C ASP A 462 -38.09 2.78 -4.97
N ILE A 463 -38.04 3.77 -5.88
CA ILE A 463 -37.23 3.70 -7.11
C ILE A 463 -35.70 3.63 -6.84
N PHE A 464 -35.26 3.89 -5.61
CA PHE A 464 -33.86 3.73 -5.18
C PHE A 464 -33.62 2.50 -4.29
N ASP A 465 -34.63 1.66 -4.06
CA ASP A 465 -34.43 0.33 -3.48
C ASP A 465 -33.70 -0.55 -4.49
N ASN A 466 -32.59 -1.16 -4.09
CA ASN A 466 -31.78 -2.02 -4.97
C ASN A 466 -31.21 -3.21 -4.19
N GLU A 467 -31.20 -4.37 -4.83
CA GLU A 467 -30.68 -5.61 -4.26
C GLU A 467 -29.83 -6.36 -5.29
N SER A 468 -28.61 -6.76 -4.91
CA SER A 468 -27.73 -7.60 -5.73
C SER A 468 -27.05 -8.68 -4.87
N THR A 469 -27.05 -9.92 -5.36
CA THR A 469 -26.13 -10.98 -4.91
C THR A 469 -25.16 -11.26 -6.06
N THR A 470 -23.85 -11.23 -5.78
CA THR A 470 -22.79 -11.70 -6.70
C THR A 470 -22.10 -12.92 -6.10
N ILE A 471 -21.86 -13.96 -6.90
CA ILE A 471 -21.01 -15.11 -6.54
C ILE A 471 -20.06 -15.38 -7.71
N GLY A 472 -18.77 -15.57 -7.45
CA GLY A 472 -17.77 -15.84 -8.48
C GLY A 472 -16.68 -16.83 -8.05
N LEU A 473 -16.17 -17.57 -9.04
CA LEU A 473 -15.06 -18.52 -8.94
C LEU A 473 -13.98 -18.11 -9.94
N GLY A 474 -12.72 -18.15 -9.53
CA GLY A 474 -11.61 -17.68 -10.35
C GLY A 474 -10.27 -18.31 -10.02
N LEU A 475 -9.26 -17.86 -10.75
CA LEU A 475 -7.85 -18.19 -10.58
C LEU A 475 -7.07 -16.90 -10.30
N GLU A 476 -6.10 -17.00 -9.41
CA GLU A 476 -5.16 -15.94 -9.05
C GLU A 476 -3.73 -16.46 -9.26
N PHE A 477 -2.88 -15.60 -9.82
CA PHE A 477 -1.52 -15.89 -10.25
C PHE A 477 -0.56 -14.91 -9.57
N TRP A 478 0.49 -15.43 -8.95
CA TRP A 478 1.53 -14.65 -8.28
C TRP A 478 2.82 -14.77 -9.07
N LEU A 479 3.36 -13.62 -9.49
CA LEU A 479 4.59 -13.47 -10.26
C LEU A 479 5.57 -12.64 -9.43
N ASP A 480 6.84 -13.03 -9.44
CA ASP A 480 7.92 -12.46 -8.63
C ASP A 480 9.00 -11.82 -9.52
#